data_AF-J9H0Z1-F1
#
_entry.id   AF-J9H0Z1-F1
#
_cell.length_a   1.000
_cell.length_b   1.000
_cell.length_c   1.000
_cell.angle_alpha   90.00
_cell.angle_beta   90.00
_cell.angle_gamma   90.00
#
_symmetry.space_group_name_H-M   'P 1'
#
loop_
_entity.id
_entity.type
_entity.pdbx_description
1 polymer ?
#
loop_
_entity_poly.entity_id
_entity_poly.type
_entity_poly.pdbx_seq_one_letter_code
_entity_poly.pdbx_strand_id
1 'polypeptide(L)'
;MNLCRLILAATLLFSGFVKAADPMGMLYKINAYFSHWGMPFEENSLLLKAMVIALATIEFILGINLLFGMRKRVSAALSALFMSLMTAVTVYVYIYNPVPDCGCFGDALILSNGETLAKNIALLVAAIVVTAFPRCIIRLISERNQWITSIYSWIYIIGLGLVSLEYLPIFDFTAFQPATNLRAAWYGKTPAAADLQNLVLFNDKGEDVTEEIVQDTGYTFLLTMPNVNIAEDGCNDMVNDIYDDCCDAGYAFFAVAGEQTDSAAINNWIDRSGAAYPFLTTDPILLKAMVRSNPGLLLLKDGQIINKWSDSNLPSLSKDRNWAQTPTVEGIKTPLVRLLLWFVIPLLLVELLDALWIANKFYKHHHINKKHLKHNKVMRKKIVAGNWKMNLNLQEGIALAKELNTMLEADKPACDVVICTPFIHLASVAAELNADLIGLGAENCADKVSGAYTGEVSAAMVKSTGAQYVILGHSERRAYYHETAEILKEKINLALANGLKVIFCIGEVLEERESGKQNEVVKAQLEGSLFDLSKEEFANIILAYEPVWAIGTGKTATAEQAEEMHAFIRGVIADKFGAEAAENVSILYGGSCKPSNAKEIFAKENVDGGLIGGAALKAGDFKGIIDAWK
;
A
#
# COMPACT_ATOMS: atom_id res chain seq x y z
N MET A 1 -14.71 6.54 1.01
CA MET A 1 -13.48 6.08 1.68
C MET A 1 -12.25 6.14 0.76
N ASN A 2 -12.13 5.34 -0.32
CA ASN A 2 -10.92 5.38 -1.17
C ASN A 2 -10.68 6.74 -1.83
N LEU A 3 -11.73 7.47 -2.18
CA LEU A 3 -11.62 8.86 -2.63
C LEU A 3 -11.02 9.78 -1.54
N CYS A 4 -11.53 9.69 -0.31
CA CYS A 4 -11.00 10.43 0.85
C CYS A 4 -9.51 10.11 1.08
N ARG A 5 -9.13 8.83 0.97
CA ARG A 5 -7.74 8.38 1.03
C ARG A 5 -6.89 9.02 -0.06
N LEU A 6 -7.35 9.02 -1.31
CA LEU A 6 -6.58 9.58 -2.44
C LEU A 6 -6.41 11.09 -2.32
N ILE A 7 -7.47 11.81 -1.93
CA ILE A 7 -7.41 13.27 -1.69
C ILE A 7 -6.41 13.57 -0.57
N LEU A 8 -6.51 12.86 0.56
CA LEU A 8 -5.61 13.03 1.70
C LEU A 8 -4.16 12.70 1.33
N ALA A 9 -3.94 11.58 0.64
CA ALA A 9 -2.62 11.14 0.20
C ALA A 9 -1.98 12.14 -0.77
N ALA A 10 -2.71 12.57 -1.81
CA ALA A 10 -2.21 13.52 -2.80
C ALA A 10 -1.86 14.87 -2.16
N THR A 11 -2.70 15.33 -1.23
CA THR A 11 -2.48 16.62 -0.55
C THR A 11 -1.23 16.56 0.35
N LEU A 12 -1.09 15.52 1.17
CA LEU A 12 0.07 15.36 2.05
C LEU A 12 1.37 15.14 1.26
N LEU A 13 1.31 14.38 0.15
CA LEU A 13 2.45 14.19 -0.75
C LEU A 13 2.92 15.51 -1.35
N PHE A 14 2.00 16.26 -1.94
CA PHE A 14 2.32 17.54 -2.56
C PHE A 14 2.85 18.54 -1.52
N SER A 15 2.20 18.62 -0.37
CA SER A 15 2.58 19.50 0.73
C SER A 15 3.98 19.19 1.27
N GLY A 16 4.27 17.92 1.58
CA GLY A 16 5.59 17.50 2.07
C GLY A 16 6.69 17.67 1.03
N PHE A 17 6.38 17.41 -0.24
CA PHE A 17 7.31 17.61 -1.35
C PHE A 17 7.72 19.08 -1.50
N VAL A 18 6.75 20.00 -1.54
CA VAL A 18 7.05 21.43 -1.72
C VAL A 18 7.88 21.96 -0.54
N LYS A 19 7.59 21.54 0.69
CA LYS A 19 8.39 21.92 1.87
C LYS A 19 9.82 21.38 1.83
N ALA A 20 10.03 20.18 1.27
CA ALA A 20 11.38 19.64 1.09
C ALA A 20 12.12 20.29 -0.08
N ALA A 21 11.41 20.76 -1.10
CA ALA A 21 12.00 21.44 -2.26
C ALA A 21 12.41 22.90 -1.95
N ASP A 22 11.67 23.60 -1.08
CA ASP A 22 12.02 24.93 -0.56
C ASP A 22 11.95 24.95 0.99
N PRO A 23 12.92 24.32 1.67
CA PRO A 23 12.94 24.28 3.13
C PRO A 23 13.24 25.65 3.74
N MET A 24 13.98 26.53 3.06
CA MET A 24 14.26 27.88 3.53
C MET A 24 13.00 28.75 3.55
N GLY A 25 12.14 28.67 2.53
CA GLY A 25 10.84 29.32 2.54
C GLY A 25 9.97 28.88 3.73
N MET A 26 9.93 27.58 4.01
CA MET A 26 9.20 27.06 5.18
C MET A 26 9.84 27.50 6.50
N LEU A 27 11.18 27.55 6.58
CA LEU A 27 11.92 28.00 7.75
C LEU A 27 11.49 29.42 8.16
N TYR A 28 11.44 30.35 7.20
CA TYR A 28 11.02 31.72 7.47
C TYR A 28 9.57 31.79 7.97
N LYS A 29 8.66 31.00 7.37
CA LYS A 29 7.27 30.93 7.82
C LYS A 29 7.15 30.36 9.23
N ILE A 30 7.87 29.27 9.55
CA ILE A 30 7.91 28.70 10.91
C ILE A 30 8.45 29.72 11.91
N ASN A 31 9.55 30.39 11.59
CA ASN A 31 10.13 31.38 12.50
C ASN A 31 9.18 32.56 12.76
N ALA A 32 8.42 32.99 11.75
CA ALA A 32 7.42 34.05 11.91
C ALA A 32 6.32 33.68 12.93
N TYR A 33 5.85 32.42 12.95
CA TYR A 33 4.92 31.96 13.97
C TYR A 33 5.52 32.01 15.38
N PHE A 34 6.73 31.49 15.52
CA PHE A 34 7.43 31.45 16.80
C PHE A 34 7.76 32.86 17.32
N SER A 35 8.10 33.78 16.41
CA SER A 35 8.30 35.19 16.72
C SER A 35 7.01 35.83 17.24
N HIS A 36 5.85 35.54 16.63
CA HIS A 36 4.55 36.01 17.13
C HIS A 36 4.22 35.45 18.53
N TRP A 37 4.69 34.24 18.85
CA TRP A 37 4.58 33.65 20.20
C TRP A 37 5.64 34.17 21.19
N GLY A 38 6.49 35.11 20.78
CA GLY A 38 7.55 35.66 21.63
C GLY A 38 8.73 34.72 21.86
N MET A 39 8.92 33.73 20.97
CA MET A 39 9.98 32.72 21.03
C MET A 39 10.73 32.62 19.69
N PRO A 40 11.30 33.72 19.15
CA PRO A 40 11.98 33.68 17.86
C PRO A 40 13.18 32.72 17.90
N PHE A 41 13.37 31.96 16.83
CA PHE A 41 14.58 31.20 16.60
C PHE A 41 15.60 32.04 15.85
N GLU A 42 16.89 31.80 16.12
CA GLU A 42 17.96 32.25 15.24
C GLU A 42 17.79 31.62 13.85
N GLU A 43 17.96 32.40 12.78
CA GLU A 43 17.67 31.93 11.41
C GLU A 43 18.59 30.77 10.99
N ASN A 44 19.81 30.69 11.53
CA ASN A 44 20.74 29.57 11.31
C ASN A 44 20.56 28.41 12.30
N SER A 45 19.49 28.40 13.10
CA SER A 45 19.25 27.37 14.11
C SER A 45 19.14 25.97 13.48
N LEU A 46 20.05 25.07 13.88
CA LEU A 46 20.01 23.66 13.46
C LEU A 46 18.68 23.00 13.86
N LEU A 47 18.12 23.37 15.01
CA LEU A 47 16.84 22.86 15.47
C LEU A 47 15.70 23.25 14.51
N LEU A 48 15.68 24.51 14.07
CA LEU A 48 14.67 25.01 13.14
C LEU A 48 14.79 24.33 11.77
N LYS A 49 16.02 24.19 11.23
CA LYS A 49 16.29 23.43 10.00
C LYS A 49 15.82 21.97 10.11
N ALA A 50 16.10 21.31 11.24
CA ALA A 50 15.66 19.94 11.49
C ALA A 50 14.13 19.82 11.60
N MET A 51 13.46 20.78 12.23
CA MET A 51 11.99 20.82 12.33
C MET A 51 11.32 20.92 10.95
N VAL A 52 11.85 21.76 10.06
CA VAL A 52 11.33 21.91 8.69
C VAL A 52 11.45 20.59 7.92
N ILE A 53 12.63 19.97 7.93
CA ILE A 53 12.85 18.67 7.26
C ILE A 53 11.94 17.60 7.86
N ALA A 54 11.81 17.57 9.19
CA ALA A 54 10.95 16.60 9.86
C ALA A 54 9.48 16.76 9.46
N LEU A 55 8.98 18.00 9.41
CA LEU A 55 7.60 18.27 8.98
C LEU A 55 7.36 17.82 7.54
N ALA A 56 8.24 18.21 6.62
CA ALA A 56 8.18 17.80 5.21
C ALA A 56 8.20 16.27 5.06
N THR A 57 9.08 15.61 5.81
CA THR A 57 9.22 14.14 5.82
C THR A 57 7.96 13.47 6.36
N ILE A 58 7.40 13.93 7.49
CA ILE A 58 6.19 13.35 8.08
C ILE A 58 5.03 13.43 7.10
N GLU A 59 4.78 14.59 6.50
CA GLU A 59 3.70 14.78 5.52
C GLU A 59 3.89 13.85 4.31
N PHE A 60 5.08 13.86 3.71
CA PHE A 60 5.36 13.08 2.52
C PHE A 60 5.22 11.57 2.79
N ILE A 61 5.75 11.08 3.90
CA ILE A 61 5.69 9.67 4.29
C ILE A 61 4.27 9.23 4.63
N LEU A 62 3.47 10.06 5.33
CA LEU A 62 2.06 9.76 5.55
C LEU A 62 1.30 9.68 4.22
N GLY A 63 1.59 10.61 3.30
CA GLY A 63 1.07 10.60 1.95
C GLY A 63 1.37 9.31 1.17
N ILE A 64 2.63 8.87 1.15
CA ILE A 64 3.06 7.62 0.50
C ILE A 64 2.37 6.40 1.13
N ASN A 65 2.34 6.33 2.46
CA ASN A 65 1.71 5.21 3.16
C ASN A 65 0.22 5.09 2.82
N LEU A 66 -0.50 6.22 2.78
CA LEU A 66 -1.92 6.25 2.40
C LEU A 66 -2.13 5.87 0.93
N LEU A 67 -1.30 6.39 0.02
CA LEU A 67 -1.40 6.12 -1.41
C LEU A 67 -1.27 4.62 -1.72
N PHE A 68 -0.24 3.98 -1.17
CA PHE A 68 0.05 2.56 -1.40
C PHE A 68 -0.71 1.60 -0.47
N GLY A 69 -1.44 2.12 0.52
CA GLY A 69 -2.16 1.31 1.50
C GLY A 69 -1.23 0.50 2.41
N MET A 70 -0.08 1.08 2.77
CA MET A 70 0.90 0.50 3.68
C MET A 70 0.47 0.73 5.13
N ARG A 71 0.77 -0.22 6.03
CA ARG A 71 0.50 -0.14 7.49
C ARG A 71 -0.86 0.49 7.84
N LYS A 72 -1.91 0.10 7.09
CA LYS A 72 -3.23 0.76 6.96
C LYS A 72 -3.81 1.38 8.24
N ARG A 73 -3.79 0.65 9.37
CA ARG A 73 -4.31 1.14 10.66
C ARG A 73 -3.45 2.26 11.25
N VAL A 74 -2.14 2.06 11.28
CA VAL A 74 -1.18 3.01 11.84
C VAL A 74 -1.14 4.27 10.99
N SER A 75 -1.06 4.13 9.67
CA SER A 75 -0.99 5.27 8.76
C SER A 75 -2.28 6.10 8.77
N ALA A 76 -3.45 5.47 8.88
CA ALA A 76 -4.71 6.19 9.05
C ALA A 76 -4.76 6.96 10.37
N ALA A 77 -4.42 6.31 11.49
CA ALA A 77 -4.41 6.94 12.81
C ALA A 77 -3.42 8.11 12.91
N LEU A 78 -2.20 7.94 12.40
CA LEU A 78 -1.20 9.00 12.37
C LEU A 78 -1.62 10.16 11.46
N SER A 79 -2.28 9.88 10.33
CA SER A 79 -2.80 10.93 9.45
C SER A 79 -3.93 11.72 10.12
N ALA A 80 -4.83 11.06 10.86
CA ALA A 80 -5.86 11.74 11.64
C ALA A 80 -5.28 12.60 12.77
N LEU A 81 -4.28 12.09 13.49
CA LEU A 81 -3.56 12.86 14.51
C LEU A 81 -2.88 14.09 13.89
N PHE A 82 -2.14 13.89 12.80
CA PHE A 82 -1.46 14.96 12.08
C PHE A 82 -2.43 16.03 11.60
N MET A 83 -3.53 15.63 10.94
CA MET A 83 -4.55 16.57 10.47
C MET A 83 -5.27 17.27 11.62
N SER A 84 -5.45 16.63 12.77
CA SER A 84 -6.03 17.27 13.95
C SER A 84 -5.13 18.40 14.47
N LEU A 85 -3.82 18.14 14.56
CA LEU A 85 -2.82 19.14 14.94
C LEU A 85 -2.77 20.31 13.93
N MET A 86 -2.66 19.99 12.64
CA MET A 86 -2.62 21.02 11.58
C MET A 86 -3.90 21.84 11.53
N THR A 87 -5.06 21.23 11.77
CA THR A 87 -6.34 21.95 11.84
C THR A 87 -6.35 22.91 13.02
N ALA A 88 -5.88 22.50 14.20
CA ALA A 88 -5.76 23.37 15.37
C ALA A 88 -4.84 24.57 15.11
N VAL A 89 -3.68 24.35 14.48
CA VAL A 89 -2.79 25.43 14.03
C VAL A 89 -3.53 26.37 13.08
N THR A 90 -4.23 25.85 12.06
CA THR A 90 -4.95 26.73 11.12
C THR A 90 -6.13 27.48 11.74
N VAL A 91 -6.79 26.93 12.76
CA VAL A 91 -7.80 27.67 13.52
C VAL A 91 -7.15 28.86 14.24
N TYR A 92 -6.00 28.64 14.88
CA TYR A 92 -5.23 29.71 15.51
C TYR A 92 -4.83 30.79 14.50
N VAL A 93 -4.27 30.40 13.35
CA VAL A 93 -3.86 31.34 12.31
C VAL A 93 -5.05 32.14 11.76
N TYR A 94 -6.20 31.51 11.58
CA TYR A 94 -7.42 32.18 11.12
C TYR A 94 -7.93 33.24 12.11
N ILE A 95 -7.82 32.98 13.43
CA ILE A 95 -8.33 33.89 14.47
C ILE A 95 -7.37 35.06 14.71
N TYR A 96 -6.08 34.78 14.83
CA TYR A 96 -5.08 35.77 15.27
C TYR A 96 -4.32 36.42 14.13
N ASN A 97 -4.41 35.86 12.91
CA ASN A 97 -3.73 36.35 11.70
C ASN A 97 -2.24 36.70 11.92
N PRO A 98 -1.44 35.82 12.54
CA PRO A 98 -0.04 36.10 12.88
C PRO A 98 0.86 36.23 11.65
N VAL A 99 0.45 35.62 10.53
CA VAL A 99 1.14 35.61 9.24
C VAL A 99 0.10 35.68 8.11
N PRO A 100 0.45 36.23 6.93
CA PRO A 100 -0.49 36.43 5.82
C PRO A 100 -1.00 35.13 5.19
N ASP A 101 -0.20 34.06 5.22
CA ASP A 101 -0.57 32.73 4.74
C ASP A 101 -0.03 31.63 5.65
N CYS A 102 -0.70 30.47 5.65
CA CYS A 102 -0.35 29.38 6.55
C CYS A 102 0.99 28.68 6.19
N GLY A 103 1.48 28.84 4.95
CA GLY A 103 2.67 28.14 4.44
C GLY A 103 2.46 26.67 4.13
N CYS A 104 1.23 26.16 4.15
CA CYS A 104 0.93 24.73 3.93
C CYS A 104 1.52 24.18 2.62
N PHE A 105 1.57 24.97 1.56
CA PHE A 105 2.13 24.60 0.26
C PHE A 105 3.31 25.52 -0.12
N GLY A 106 4.01 26.08 0.86
CA GLY A 106 5.07 27.06 0.60
C GLY A 106 4.56 28.20 -0.28
N ASP A 107 5.37 28.58 -1.28
CA ASP A 107 5.00 29.59 -2.28
C ASP A 107 4.42 28.97 -3.56
N ALA A 108 4.28 27.64 -3.62
CA ALA A 108 3.71 26.93 -4.77
C ALA A 108 2.19 27.16 -4.90
N LEU A 109 1.50 27.29 -3.78
CA LEU A 109 0.08 27.63 -3.73
C LEU A 109 -0.19 28.48 -2.48
N ILE A 110 -0.33 29.79 -2.69
CA ILE A 110 -0.67 30.74 -1.63
C ILE A 110 -2.18 30.66 -1.40
N LEU A 111 -2.57 30.29 -0.18
CA LEU A 111 -3.96 30.22 0.27
C LEU A 111 -4.15 31.22 1.40
N SER A 112 -5.28 31.93 1.40
CA SER A 112 -5.66 32.74 2.54
C SER A 112 -5.82 31.88 3.81
N ASN A 113 -5.78 32.52 4.97
CA ASN A 113 -5.96 31.82 6.25
C ASN A 113 -7.33 31.12 6.34
N GLY A 114 -8.38 31.71 5.74
CA GLY A 114 -9.71 31.09 5.66
C GLY A 114 -9.75 29.86 4.73
N GLU A 115 -9.18 29.97 3.53
CA GLU A 115 -9.10 28.83 2.59
C GLU A 115 -8.27 27.68 3.15
N THR A 116 -7.17 28.01 3.85
CA THR A 116 -6.33 27.01 4.50
C THR A 116 -7.09 26.26 5.61
N LEU A 117 -7.84 26.98 6.44
CA LEU A 117 -8.69 26.37 7.47
C LEU A 117 -9.76 25.47 6.85
N ALA A 118 -10.48 25.95 5.83
CA ALA A 118 -11.51 25.17 5.15
C ALA A 118 -10.94 23.87 4.56
N LYS A 119 -9.77 23.96 3.91
CA LYS A 119 -9.03 22.80 3.39
C LYS A 119 -8.67 21.83 4.51
N ASN A 120 -8.09 22.30 5.62
CA ASN A 120 -7.69 21.43 6.73
C ASN A 120 -8.89 20.74 7.40
N ILE A 121 -10.04 21.41 7.52
CA ILE A 121 -11.30 20.79 7.99
C ILE A 121 -11.73 19.66 7.04
N ALA A 122 -11.72 19.90 5.72
CA ALA A 122 -12.09 18.88 4.74
C ALA A 122 -11.13 17.67 4.79
N LEU A 123 -9.83 17.92 4.94
CA LEU A 123 -8.81 16.87 5.08
C LEU A 123 -8.93 16.12 6.41
N LEU A 124 -9.30 16.79 7.50
CA LEU A 124 -9.57 16.16 8.79
C LEU A 124 -10.78 15.22 8.70
N VAL A 125 -11.87 15.65 8.05
CA VAL A 125 -13.02 14.78 7.77
C VAL A 125 -12.60 13.57 6.93
N ALA A 126 -11.80 13.79 5.89
CA ALA A 126 -11.25 12.69 5.07
C ALA A 126 -10.41 11.72 5.92
N ALA A 127 -9.56 12.23 6.83
CA ALA A 127 -8.74 11.42 7.71
C ALA A 127 -9.58 10.61 8.72
N ILE A 128 -10.65 11.19 9.26
CA ILE A 128 -11.61 10.47 10.12
C ILE A 128 -12.27 9.33 9.35
N VAL A 129 -12.74 9.58 8.12
CA VAL A 129 -13.35 8.54 7.26
C VAL A 129 -12.38 7.40 6.96
N VAL A 130 -11.11 7.73 6.67
CA VAL A 130 -10.06 6.72 6.42
C VAL A 130 -9.76 5.90 7.69
N THR A 131 -9.80 6.54 8.87
CA THR A 131 -9.55 5.90 10.17
C THR A 131 -10.73 5.04 10.65
N ALA A 132 -11.96 5.35 10.23
CA ALA A 132 -13.13 4.53 10.51
C ALA A 132 -13.14 3.21 9.71
N PHE A 133 -12.53 3.20 8.51
CA PHE A 133 -12.56 2.04 7.60
C PHE A 133 -11.17 1.62 7.07
N PRO A 134 -10.17 1.38 7.94
CA PRO A 134 -8.79 1.11 7.51
C PRO A 134 -8.65 -0.24 6.80
N ARG A 135 -9.56 -1.20 7.03
CA ARG A 135 -9.57 -2.51 6.35
C ARG A 135 -9.97 -2.43 4.89
N CYS A 136 -10.72 -1.40 4.50
CA CYS A 136 -11.21 -1.22 3.14
C CYS A 136 -10.18 -0.55 2.21
N ILE A 137 -9.08 -0.02 2.76
CA ILE A 137 -8.00 0.60 1.97
C ILE A 137 -7.39 -0.45 1.04
N ILE A 138 -7.38 -0.18 -0.26
CA ILE A 138 -6.74 -1.04 -1.26
C ILE A 138 -5.23 -0.98 -1.06
N ARG A 139 -4.58 -2.14 -1.07
CA ARG A 139 -3.13 -2.26 -0.95
C ARG A 139 -2.52 -2.42 -2.34
N LEU A 140 -1.55 -1.58 -2.69
CA LEU A 140 -0.86 -1.63 -3.97
C LEU A 140 0.48 -2.39 -3.91
N ILE A 141 1.05 -2.56 -2.70
CA ILE A 141 2.31 -3.27 -2.47
C ILE A 141 2.17 -4.35 -1.39
N SER A 142 2.81 -5.50 -1.58
CA SER A 142 2.79 -6.61 -0.63
C SER A 142 3.33 -6.22 0.75
N GLU A 143 2.80 -6.85 1.82
CA GLU A 143 3.26 -6.59 3.20
C GLU A 143 4.76 -6.79 3.39
N ARG A 144 5.33 -7.77 2.69
CA ARG A 144 6.75 -8.09 2.75
C ARG A 144 7.63 -6.98 2.18
N ASN A 145 7.17 -6.24 1.18
CA ASN A 145 7.99 -5.27 0.45
C ASN A 145 7.68 -3.81 0.80
N GLN A 146 6.70 -3.54 1.68
CA GLN A 146 6.40 -2.20 2.19
C GLN A 146 7.62 -1.45 2.75
N TRP A 147 8.58 -2.17 3.35
CA TRP A 147 9.77 -1.55 3.92
C TRP A 147 10.68 -0.92 2.85
N ILE A 148 10.75 -1.48 1.63
CA ILE A 148 11.57 -0.96 0.54
C ILE A 148 11.04 0.41 0.12
N THR A 149 9.75 0.48 -0.18
CA THR A 149 9.07 1.73 -0.54
C THR A 149 9.16 2.76 0.58
N SER A 150 9.02 2.34 1.84
CA SER A 150 9.21 3.22 2.99
C SER A 150 10.63 3.79 3.01
N ILE A 151 11.68 2.96 3.08
CA ILE A 151 13.07 3.43 3.18
C ILE A 151 13.43 4.33 2.01
N TYR A 152 13.06 3.94 0.79
CA TYR A 152 13.29 4.74 -0.41
C TYR A 152 12.65 6.14 -0.30
N SER A 153 11.40 6.22 0.16
CA SER A 153 10.71 7.49 0.34
C SER A 153 11.34 8.37 1.41
N TRP A 154 11.85 7.77 2.50
CA TRP A 154 12.59 8.49 3.54
C TRP A 154 13.90 9.07 3.01
N ILE A 155 14.71 8.24 2.34
CA ILE A 155 15.99 8.67 1.76
C ILE A 155 15.76 9.79 0.74
N TYR A 156 14.76 9.64 -0.13
CA TYR A 156 14.45 10.62 -1.15
C TYR A 156 14.08 11.98 -0.54
N ILE A 157 13.09 12.03 0.36
CA ILE A 157 12.56 13.30 0.86
C ILE A 157 13.55 14.02 1.78
N ILE A 158 14.29 13.28 2.61
CA ILE A 158 15.34 13.85 3.46
C ILE A 158 16.51 14.34 2.61
N GLY A 159 16.94 13.52 1.63
CA GLY A 159 18.01 13.91 0.71
C GLY A 159 17.66 15.18 -0.07
N LEU A 160 16.43 15.26 -0.59
CA LEU A 160 15.91 16.47 -1.24
C LEU A 160 15.94 17.68 -0.31
N GLY A 161 15.46 17.53 0.93
CA GLY A 161 15.46 18.60 1.92
C GLY A 161 16.86 19.08 2.31
N LEU A 162 17.82 18.17 2.49
CA LEU A 162 19.21 18.52 2.83
C LEU A 162 19.91 19.21 1.67
N VAL A 163 19.74 18.71 0.44
CA VAL A 163 20.30 19.35 -0.76
C VAL A 163 19.69 20.75 -0.93
N SER A 164 18.38 20.91 -0.73
CA SER A 164 17.71 22.21 -0.91
C SER A 164 17.90 23.18 0.27
N LEU A 165 18.53 22.74 1.38
CA LEU A 165 19.00 23.62 2.45
C LEU A 165 20.40 24.18 2.16
N GLU A 166 21.24 23.37 1.54
CA GLU A 166 22.64 23.73 1.21
C GLU A 166 22.74 24.49 -0.11
N TYR A 167 21.91 24.11 -1.07
CA TYR A 167 21.83 24.72 -2.39
C TYR A 167 20.49 25.42 -2.55
N LEU A 168 20.40 26.29 -3.57
CA LEU A 168 19.12 26.90 -3.91
C LEU A 168 18.04 25.84 -4.19
N PRO A 169 16.77 26.15 -3.88
CA PRO A 169 15.65 25.28 -4.22
C PRO A 169 15.73 24.83 -5.67
N ILE A 170 15.62 23.52 -5.87
CA ILE A 170 15.60 22.92 -7.22
C ILE A 170 14.45 23.52 -8.05
N PHE A 171 13.37 23.92 -7.36
CA PHE A 171 12.30 24.72 -7.93
C PHE A 171 12.09 25.96 -7.09
N ASP A 172 12.31 27.11 -7.70
CA ASP A 172 12.05 28.41 -7.10
C ASP A 172 10.57 28.77 -7.31
N PHE A 173 9.73 28.69 -6.28
CA PHE A 173 8.32 29.10 -6.37
C PHE A 173 8.12 30.61 -6.17
N THR A 174 9.20 31.37 -5.95
CA THR A 174 9.12 32.81 -5.72
C THR A 174 8.87 33.58 -7.02
N ALA A 175 8.57 34.87 -6.89
CA ALA A 175 8.42 35.74 -8.04
C ALA A 175 9.74 36.03 -8.77
N PHE A 176 10.90 35.72 -8.18
CA PHE A 176 12.21 36.12 -8.69
C PHE A 176 12.86 35.07 -9.61
N GLN A 177 12.15 34.12 -10.20
CA GLN A 177 12.74 33.03 -11.00
C GLN A 177 13.66 33.53 -12.13
N PRO A 178 14.68 32.75 -12.56
CA PRO A 178 15.38 33.01 -13.81
C PRO A 178 14.40 33.20 -14.99
N ALA A 179 14.77 34.09 -15.92
CA ALA A 179 13.94 34.65 -16.99
C ALA A 179 12.86 35.67 -16.56
N THR A 180 12.69 35.96 -15.28
CA THR A 180 11.80 37.06 -14.83
C THR A 180 12.38 38.41 -15.24
N ASN A 181 11.55 39.26 -15.85
CA ASN A 181 11.95 40.60 -16.27
C ASN A 181 11.54 41.63 -15.20
N LEU A 182 12.51 42.07 -14.40
CA LEU A 182 12.33 43.07 -13.34
C LEU A 182 11.99 44.44 -13.93
N ARG A 183 12.57 44.81 -15.08
CA ARG A 183 12.27 46.08 -15.78
C ARG A 183 10.82 46.17 -16.21
N ALA A 184 10.29 45.11 -16.80
CA ALA A 184 8.89 45.05 -17.19
C ALA A 184 7.97 45.09 -15.97
N ALA A 185 8.35 44.44 -14.87
CA ALA A 185 7.58 44.45 -13.62
C ALA A 185 7.55 45.84 -12.97
N TRP A 186 8.70 46.54 -12.90
CA TRP A 186 8.83 47.91 -12.38
C TRP A 186 7.90 48.89 -13.10
N TYR A 187 7.80 48.79 -14.44
CA TYR A 187 6.90 49.62 -15.23
C TYR A 187 5.45 49.10 -15.34
N GLY A 188 5.08 48.07 -14.56
CA GLY A 188 3.73 47.50 -14.54
C GLY A 188 3.29 46.84 -15.86
N LYS A 189 4.23 46.43 -16.72
CA LYS A 189 3.97 45.86 -18.06
C LYS A 189 3.77 44.35 -18.06
N THR A 190 4.02 43.69 -16.94
CA THR A 190 3.80 42.26 -16.71
C THR A 190 2.71 42.08 -15.66
N PRO A 191 1.82 41.06 -15.76
CA PRO A 191 1.02 40.61 -14.63
C PRO A 191 1.96 39.94 -13.60
N ALA A 192 2.79 40.75 -12.96
CA ALA A 192 3.79 40.32 -12.00
C ALA A 192 3.13 40.18 -10.63
N ALA A 193 3.60 39.21 -9.84
CA ALA A 193 3.28 39.15 -8.42
C ALA A 193 3.60 40.50 -7.74
N ALA A 194 2.78 40.90 -6.77
CA ALA A 194 2.93 42.19 -6.06
C ALA A 194 4.35 42.41 -5.52
N ASP A 195 5.04 41.34 -5.14
CA ASP A 195 6.41 41.35 -4.60
C ASP A 195 7.44 41.94 -5.57
N LEU A 196 7.26 41.77 -6.89
CA LEU A 196 8.20 42.31 -7.89
C LEU A 196 8.07 43.82 -8.09
N GLN A 197 6.88 44.37 -7.81
CA GLN A 197 6.62 45.81 -7.89
C GLN A 197 7.10 46.56 -6.65
N ASN A 198 7.36 45.83 -5.55
CA ASN A 198 7.77 46.39 -4.27
C ASN A 198 9.30 46.41 -4.08
N LEU A 199 10.08 45.92 -5.05
CA LEU A 199 11.54 45.96 -4.97
C LEU A 199 12.04 47.40 -5.09
N VAL A 200 12.51 47.97 -3.98
CA VAL A 200 13.14 49.30 -3.95
C VAL A 200 14.53 49.17 -3.32
N LEU A 201 15.55 49.66 -4.00
CA LEU A 201 16.96 49.60 -3.61
C LEU A 201 17.46 51.01 -3.26
N PHE A 202 17.97 51.18 -2.04
CA PHE A 202 18.50 52.45 -1.56
C PHE A 202 20.03 52.41 -1.45
N ASN A 203 20.69 53.50 -1.81
CA ASN A 203 22.13 53.66 -1.57
C ASN A 203 22.44 54.11 -0.12
N ASP A 204 23.73 54.29 0.19
CA ASP A 204 24.23 54.77 1.48
C ASP A 204 23.70 56.16 1.90
N LYS A 205 23.21 56.94 0.94
CA LYS A 205 22.59 58.26 1.16
C LYS A 205 21.06 58.19 1.30
N GLY A 206 20.47 57.00 1.17
CA GLY A 206 19.02 56.81 1.19
C GLY A 206 18.31 57.23 -0.10
N GLU A 207 19.04 57.38 -1.20
CA GLU A 207 18.47 57.67 -2.53
C GLU A 207 18.06 56.35 -3.20
N ASP A 208 16.88 56.35 -3.83
CA ASP A 208 16.38 55.21 -4.60
C ASP A 208 17.17 55.08 -5.92
N VAL A 209 17.91 53.99 -6.07
CA VAL A 209 18.73 53.66 -7.25
C VAL A 209 18.15 52.50 -8.07
N THR A 210 16.92 52.09 -7.77
CA THR A 210 16.27 50.93 -8.42
C THR A 210 16.16 51.11 -9.92
N GLU A 211 15.73 52.29 -10.36
CA GLU A 211 15.53 52.57 -11.79
C GLU A 211 16.85 52.48 -12.56
N GLU A 212 17.96 52.96 -11.99
CA GLU A 212 19.29 52.88 -12.59
C GLU A 212 19.71 51.40 -12.80
N ILE A 213 19.58 50.59 -11.75
CA ILE A 213 19.97 49.17 -11.76
C ILE A 213 19.12 48.36 -12.74
N VAL A 214 17.82 48.63 -12.78
CA VAL A 214 16.88 47.89 -13.62
C VAL A 214 16.95 48.33 -15.10
N GLN A 215 17.36 49.58 -15.37
CA GLN A 215 17.61 50.09 -16.72
C GLN A 215 18.97 49.67 -17.29
N ASP A 216 19.90 49.20 -16.46
CA ASP A 216 21.19 48.72 -16.95
C ASP A 216 21.01 47.61 -18.00
N THR A 217 21.71 47.77 -19.12
CA THR A 217 21.71 46.85 -20.27
C THR A 217 22.88 45.87 -20.22
N GLY A 218 23.88 46.15 -19.38
CA GLY A 218 25.01 45.29 -19.08
C GLY A 218 24.66 44.15 -18.13
N TYR A 219 25.68 43.52 -17.56
CA TYR A 219 25.50 42.59 -16.46
C TYR A 219 25.53 43.36 -15.14
N THR A 220 24.56 43.04 -14.28
CA THR A 220 24.50 43.58 -12.92
C THR A 220 24.43 42.43 -11.93
N PHE A 221 25.37 42.37 -11.02
CA PHE A 221 25.46 41.36 -9.96
C PHE A 221 24.94 41.96 -8.65
N LEU A 222 24.01 41.26 -8.01
CA LEU A 222 23.47 41.62 -6.71
C LEU A 222 23.79 40.52 -5.71
N LEU A 223 24.67 40.81 -4.74
CA LEU A 223 24.97 39.93 -3.61
C LEU A 223 23.95 40.19 -2.50
N THR A 224 22.92 39.37 -2.41
CA THR A 224 21.82 39.50 -1.46
C THR A 224 22.21 38.99 -0.08
N MET A 225 22.05 39.82 0.95
CA MET A 225 22.31 39.49 2.35
C MET A 225 21.11 39.88 3.22
N PRO A 226 20.10 38.99 3.35
CA PRO A 226 18.95 39.25 4.20
C PRO A 226 19.31 39.67 5.63
N ASN A 227 20.40 39.11 6.18
CA ASN A 227 20.93 39.48 7.48
C ASN A 227 22.46 39.37 7.46
N VAL A 228 23.13 40.53 7.41
CA VAL A 228 24.58 40.65 7.29
C VAL A 228 25.32 40.06 8.51
N ASN A 229 24.72 40.10 9.71
CA ASN A 229 25.38 39.64 10.94
C ASN A 229 25.63 38.12 10.97
N ILE A 230 24.82 37.36 10.23
CA ILE A 230 24.84 35.89 10.18
C ILE A 230 25.08 35.37 8.77
N ALA A 231 25.51 36.23 7.85
CA ALA A 231 25.89 35.82 6.50
C ALA A 231 27.15 34.93 6.58
N GLU A 232 27.15 33.83 5.84
CA GLU A 232 28.29 32.91 5.77
C GLU A 232 29.48 33.60 5.07
N ASP A 233 30.64 33.61 5.74
CA ASP A 233 31.86 34.29 5.27
C ASP A 233 32.85 33.35 4.55
N GLY A 234 32.55 32.04 4.51
CA GLY A 234 33.41 31.04 3.87
C GLY A 234 33.57 31.18 2.35
N CYS A 235 32.71 31.98 1.70
CA CYS A 235 32.72 32.19 0.25
C CYS A 235 33.34 33.53 -0.20
N ASN A 236 33.87 34.32 0.74
CA ASN A 236 34.31 35.70 0.49
C ASN A 236 35.39 35.83 -0.59
N ASP A 237 36.38 34.93 -0.63
CA ASP A 237 37.42 34.96 -1.66
C ASP A 237 36.80 34.87 -3.07
N MET A 238 35.83 33.98 -3.27
CA MET A 238 35.13 33.85 -4.55
C MET A 238 34.28 35.07 -4.89
N VAL A 239 33.65 35.68 -3.89
CA VAL A 239 32.85 36.90 -4.08
C VAL A 239 33.75 38.06 -4.48
N ASN A 240 34.90 38.23 -3.82
CA ASN A 240 35.86 39.28 -4.14
C ASN A 240 36.48 39.06 -5.53
N ASP A 241 36.82 37.83 -5.87
CA ASP A 241 37.26 37.47 -7.21
C ASP A 241 36.21 37.89 -8.27
N ILE A 242 34.92 37.57 -8.05
CA ILE A 242 33.84 37.96 -8.97
C ILE A 242 33.72 39.48 -9.07
N TYR A 243 33.89 40.20 -7.96
CA TYR A 243 33.86 41.65 -7.95
C TYR A 243 35.02 42.25 -8.76
N ASP A 244 36.24 41.75 -8.59
CA ASP A 244 37.41 42.20 -9.35
C ASP A 244 37.20 41.98 -10.86
N ASP A 245 36.66 40.82 -11.26
CA ASP A 245 36.29 40.55 -12.66
C ASP A 245 35.19 41.50 -13.17
N CYS A 246 34.24 41.88 -12.31
CA CYS A 246 33.23 42.89 -12.66
C CYS A 246 33.87 44.26 -12.89
N CYS A 247 34.82 44.67 -12.04
CA CYS A 247 35.58 45.91 -12.20
C CYS A 247 36.38 45.92 -13.51
N ASP A 248 37.07 44.82 -13.83
CA ASP A 248 37.87 44.68 -15.06
C ASP A 248 36.99 44.71 -16.33
N ALA A 249 35.80 44.12 -16.27
CA ALA A 249 34.87 44.06 -17.40
C ALA A 249 33.90 45.25 -17.50
N GLY A 250 33.86 46.13 -16.48
CA GLY A 250 32.93 47.25 -16.39
C GLY A 250 31.47 46.83 -16.11
N TYR A 251 31.27 45.72 -15.40
CA TYR A 251 29.95 45.27 -14.95
C TYR A 251 29.60 45.86 -13.58
N ALA A 252 28.32 46.09 -13.34
CA ALA A 252 27.85 46.60 -12.05
C ALA A 252 27.80 45.47 -11.02
N PHE A 253 28.25 45.73 -9.80
CA PHE A 253 28.21 44.80 -8.68
C PHE A 253 27.81 45.54 -7.41
N PHE A 254 26.79 45.05 -6.72
CA PHE A 254 26.30 45.62 -5.47
C PHE A 254 26.03 44.53 -4.43
N ALA A 255 26.43 44.77 -3.19
CA ALA A 255 25.89 44.05 -2.05
C ALA A 255 24.56 44.67 -1.63
N VAL A 256 23.52 43.87 -1.44
CA VAL A 256 22.19 44.34 -1.03
C VAL A 256 21.85 43.76 0.34
N ALA A 257 21.88 44.60 1.37
CA ALA A 257 21.62 44.25 2.75
C ALA A 257 20.15 44.53 3.15
N GLY A 258 19.64 43.83 4.16
CA GLY A 258 18.33 44.14 4.73
C GLY A 258 18.32 45.54 5.38
N GLU A 259 17.22 46.29 5.24
CA GLU A 259 17.05 47.67 5.75
C GLU A 259 17.28 47.79 7.27
N GLN A 260 17.11 46.71 8.02
CA GLN A 260 17.37 46.64 9.47
C GLN A 260 18.87 46.50 9.83
N THR A 261 19.77 46.52 8.85
CA THR A 261 21.21 46.37 9.07
C THR A 261 21.81 47.70 9.49
N ASP A 262 22.46 47.75 10.65
CA ASP A 262 23.18 48.95 11.08
C ASP A 262 24.55 49.07 10.40
N SER A 263 25.11 50.28 10.39
CA SER A 263 26.44 50.52 9.81
C SER A 263 27.54 49.71 10.50
N ALA A 264 27.34 49.31 11.76
CA ALA A 264 28.27 48.47 12.50
C ALA A 264 28.32 47.04 11.92
N ALA A 265 27.18 46.45 11.56
CA ALA A 265 27.11 45.14 10.92
C ALA A 265 27.77 45.15 9.54
N ILE A 266 27.55 46.21 8.75
CA ILE A 266 28.22 46.36 7.43
C ILE A 266 29.74 46.49 7.61
N ASN A 267 30.21 47.33 8.53
CA ASN A 267 31.64 47.47 8.80
C ASN A 267 32.26 46.15 9.29
N ASN A 268 31.56 45.43 10.16
CA ASN A 268 32.02 44.11 10.62
C ASN A 268 32.12 43.11 9.46
N TRP A 269 31.16 43.12 8.54
CA TRP A 269 31.22 42.30 7.33
C TRP A 269 32.41 42.69 6.46
N ILE A 270 32.65 43.98 6.22
CA ILE A 270 33.80 44.46 5.47
C ILE A 270 35.10 44.00 6.12
N ASP A 271 35.23 44.16 7.44
CA ASP A 271 36.42 43.77 8.21
C ASP A 271 36.75 42.27 8.09
N ARG A 272 35.73 41.40 8.06
CA ARG A 272 35.92 39.95 7.93
C ARG A 272 36.06 39.45 6.49
N SER A 273 35.42 40.12 5.53
CA SER A 273 35.34 39.67 4.13
C SER A 273 36.36 40.34 3.22
N GLY A 274 36.92 41.48 3.62
CA GLY A 274 37.72 42.33 2.74
C GLY A 274 36.90 43.01 1.64
N ALA A 275 35.58 43.08 1.78
CA ALA A 275 34.67 43.61 0.77
C ALA A 275 35.02 45.05 0.36
N ALA A 276 35.24 45.24 -0.94
CA ALA A 276 35.47 46.55 -1.56
C ALA A 276 34.28 47.03 -2.43
N TYR A 277 33.22 46.24 -2.51
CA TYR A 277 32.01 46.53 -3.28
C TYR A 277 31.03 47.48 -2.57
N PRO A 278 30.22 48.23 -3.31
CA PRO A 278 29.21 49.13 -2.76
C PRO A 278 28.03 48.37 -2.13
N PHE A 279 27.44 48.96 -1.08
CA PHE A 279 26.27 48.43 -0.38
C PHE A 279 25.01 49.22 -0.71
N LEU A 280 23.92 48.48 -0.89
CA LEU A 280 22.55 48.95 -1.02
C LEU A 280 21.69 48.33 0.08
N THR A 281 20.53 48.90 0.36
CA THR A 281 19.56 48.36 1.31
C THR A 281 18.18 48.15 0.69
N THR A 282 17.45 47.14 1.18
CA THR A 282 16.05 46.86 0.81
C THR A 282 15.35 46.00 1.87
N ASP A 283 14.07 45.70 1.68
CA ASP A 283 13.31 44.84 2.59
C ASP A 283 13.96 43.44 2.72
N PRO A 284 14.36 42.99 3.93
CA PRO A 284 14.93 41.66 4.13
C PRO A 284 14.00 40.51 3.71
N ILE A 285 12.68 40.70 3.69
CA ILE A 285 11.72 39.70 3.21
C ILE A 285 11.88 39.49 1.70
N LEU A 286 12.08 40.58 0.94
CA LEU A 286 12.36 40.51 -0.49
C LEU A 286 13.68 39.82 -0.75
N LEU A 287 14.74 40.14 0.00
CA LEU A 287 16.03 39.46 -0.15
C LEU A 287 15.92 37.94 0.07
N LYS A 288 15.17 37.51 1.09
CA LYS A 288 14.88 36.09 1.35
C LYS A 288 14.09 35.42 0.23
N ALA A 289 13.31 36.17 -0.54
CA ALA A 289 12.61 35.67 -1.72
C ALA A 289 13.49 35.71 -2.98
N MET A 290 14.38 36.69 -3.11
CA MET A 290 15.27 36.86 -4.25
C MET A 290 16.24 35.69 -4.38
N VAL A 291 16.95 35.37 -3.31
CA VAL A 291 17.87 34.24 -3.27
C VAL A 291 17.73 33.56 -1.90
N ARG A 292 17.39 32.27 -1.90
CA ARG A 292 17.16 31.47 -0.69
C ARG A 292 18.48 31.07 0.00
N SER A 293 19.39 32.02 0.16
CA SER A 293 20.74 31.85 0.71
C SER A 293 21.22 33.19 1.31
N ASN A 294 22.19 33.14 2.23
CA ASN A 294 22.73 34.30 2.93
C ASN A 294 24.25 34.14 3.18
N PRO A 295 25.13 34.68 2.31
CA PRO A 295 24.82 35.52 1.15
C PRO A 295 24.38 34.72 -0.08
N GLY A 296 23.52 35.30 -0.91
CA GLY A 296 23.14 34.76 -2.22
C GLY A 296 23.60 35.68 -3.35
N LEU A 297 23.84 35.15 -4.56
CA LEU A 297 24.22 35.95 -5.73
C LEU A 297 23.13 35.90 -6.80
N LEU A 298 22.75 37.06 -7.32
CA LEU A 298 21.76 37.21 -8.41
C LEU A 298 22.41 37.95 -9.58
N LEU A 299 22.25 37.42 -10.80
CA LEU A 299 22.72 38.06 -12.02
C LEU A 299 21.57 38.58 -12.86
N LEU A 300 21.63 39.87 -13.18
CA LEU A 300 20.75 40.55 -14.11
C LEU A 300 21.46 40.81 -15.43
N LYS A 301 20.69 40.81 -16.52
CA LYS A 301 21.10 41.35 -17.82
C LYS A 301 19.88 41.96 -18.49
N ASP A 302 20.00 43.20 -18.94
CA ASP A 302 18.90 43.93 -19.58
C ASP A 302 17.61 43.93 -18.74
N GLY A 303 17.76 44.09 -17.42
CA GLY A 303 16.66 44.05 -16.46
C GLY A 303 16.00 42.67 -16.27
N GLN A 304 16.56 41.60 -16.84
CA GLN A 304 16.08 40.22 -16.69
C GLN A 304 17.00 39.43 -15.77
N ILE A 305 16.42 38.62 -14.87
CA ILE A 305 17.18 37.67 -14.05
C ILE A 305 17.69 36.56 -14.96
N ILE A 306 19.00 36.47 -15.12
CA ILE A 306 19.64 35.44 -15.95
C ILE A 306 19.96 34.22 -15.10
N ASN A 307 20.49 34.41 -13.88
CA ASN A 307 20.87 33.30 -13.03
C ASN A 307 20.95 33.68 -11.54
N LYS A 308 21.05 32.67 -10.67
CA LYS A 308 21.20 32.80 -9.23
C LYS A 308 22.13 31.72 -8.67
N TRP A 309 22.82 32.02 -7.59
CA TRP A 309 23.68 31.08 -6.88
C TRP A 309 23.53 31.22 -5.37
N SER A 310 23.66 30.10 -4.66
CA SER A 310 23.89 30.10 -3.21
C SER A 310 25.37 30.31 -2.91
N ASP A 311 25.65 30.72 -1.68
CA ASP A 311 26.99 30.72 -1.05
C ASP A 311 27.80 29.44 -1.32
N SER A 312 27.17 28.26 -1.24
CA SER A 312 27.86 26.97 -1.47
C SER A 312 28.11 26.60 -2.94
N ASN A 313 27.66 27.41 -3.92
CA ASN A 313 27.79 27.10 -5.35
C ASN A 313 28.00 28.34 -6.23
N LEU A 314 28.83 29.29 -5.77
CA LEU A 314 29.22 30.45 -6.56
C LEU A 314 29.98 30.06 -7.85
N PRO A 315 29.88 30.85 -8.93
CA PRO A 315 30.55 30.57 -10.20
C PRO A 315 32.08 30.74 -10.09
N SER A 316 32.83 29.84 -10.74
CA SER A 316 34.31 29.93 -10.77
C SER A 316 34.81 30.66 -12.03
N LEU A 317 35.62 31.70 -11.85
CA LEU A 317 36.13 32.56 -12.94
C LEU A 317 37.12 31.87 -13.90
N SER A 318 37.72 30.76 -13.47
CA SER A 318 38.71 30.01 -14.27
C SER A 318 38.12 29.21 -15.44
N LYS A 319 36.80 29.03 -15.51
CA LYS A 319 36.13 28.19 -16.53
C LYS A 319 35.04 28.91 -17.34
N ASP A 320 34.33 29.88 -16.75
CA ASP A 320 33.08 30.41 -17.29
C ASP A 320 33.10 31.95 -17.44
N ARG A 321 33.91 32.49 -18.35
CA ARG A 321 33.84 33.92 -18.72
C ARG A 321 32.58 34.29 -19.53
N ASN A 322 31.68 33.36 -19.75
CA ASN A 322 30.47 33.57 -20.51
C ASN A 322 29.24 33.50 -19.60
N TRP A 323 28.97 34.62 -18.93
CA TRP A 323 27.81 34.83 -18.08
C TRP A 323 26.46 34.61 -18.80
N ALA A 324 26.43 34.63 -20.15
CA ALA A 324 25.26 34.32 -20.97
C ALA A 324 25.08 32.82 -21.32
N GLN A 325 26.10 31.98 -21.13
CA GLN A 325 26.06 30.55 -21.49
C GLN A 325 25.89 29.60 -20.31
N THR A 326 25.83 30.11 -19.07
CA THR A 326 25.34 29.29 -17.96
C THR A 326 23.90 28.89 -18.28
N PRO A 327 23.57 27.59 -18.24
CA PRO A 327 22.54 27.02 -19.06
C PRO A 327 21.21 27.73 -18.80
N THR A 328 20.64 28.29 -19.87
CA THR A 328 19.19 28.41 -19.98
C THR A 328 18.63 27.06 -19.58
N VAL A 329 17.98 26.99 -18.42
CA VAL A 329 17.24 25.80 -18.00
C VAL A 329 16.27 25.52 -19.15
N GLU A 330 16.60 24.54 -19.98
CA GLU A 330 15.77 24.09 -21.10
C GLU A 330 14.38 23.77 -20.56
N GLY A 331 13.44 24.71 -20.73
CA GLY A 331 12.05 24.56 -20.37
C GLY A 331 11.82 24.25 -18.89
N ILE A 332 11.25 25.21 -18.16
CA ILE A 332 10.69 25.12 -16.80
C ILE A 332 9.78 23.88 -16.56
N LYS A 333 9.41 23.14 -17.61
CA LYS A 333 8.67 21.87 -17.54
C LYS A 333 9.53 20.60 -17.37
N THR A 334 10.85 20.63 -17.56
CA THR A 334 11.71 19.43 -17.51
C THR A 334 12.30 19.07 -16.13
N PRO A 335 12.69 20.00 -15.23
CA PRO A 335 13.35 19.62 -13.97
C PRO A 335 12.39 19.00 -12.95
N LEU A 336 11.19 19.59 -12.79
CA LEU A 336 10.15 19.06 -11.90
C LEU A 336 9.70 17.67 -12.34
N VAL A 337 9.46 17.50 -13.65
CA VAL A 337 9.10 16.19 -14.22
C VAL A 337 10.25 15.22 -14.02
N ARG A 338 11.51 15.60 -14.23
CA ARG A 338 12.67 14.73 -13.96
C ARG A 338 12.77 14.33 -12.49
N LEU A 339 12.59 15.25 -11.55
CA LEU A 339 12.69 14.97 -10.12
C LEU A 339 11.51 14.12 -9.61
N LEU A 340 10.30 14.39 -10.11
CA LEU A 340 9.13 13.55 -9.86
C LEU A 340 9.30 12.17 -10.50
N LEU A 341 9.82 12.08 -11.73
CA LEU A 341 10.11 10.81 -12.38
C LEU A 341 11.26 10.06 -11.69
N TRP A 342 12.25 10.75 -11.14
CA TRP A 342 13.31 10.13 -10.33
C TRP A 342 12.78 9.48 -9.07
N PHE A 343 11.65 9.97 -8.53
CA PHE A 343 10.93 9.31 -7.45
C PHE A 343 9.96 8.23 -7.95
N VAL A 344 9.12 8.59 -8.93
CA VAL A 344 8.00 7.78 -9.42
C VAL A 344 8.49 6.58 -10.22
N ILE A 345 9.50 6.72 -11.08
CA ILE A 345 9.99 5.60 -11.91
C ILE A 345 10.56 4.47 -11.05
N PRO A 346 11.51 4.71 -10.12
CA PRO A 346 12.00 3.63 -9.25
C PRO A 346 10.89 3.06 -8.37
N LEU A 347 9.96 3.90 -7.92
CA LEU A 347 8.82 3.45 -7.12
C LEU A 347 7.87 2.53 -7.90
N LEU A 348 7.50 2.92 -9.12
CA LEU A 348 6.71 2.10 -10.04
C LEU A 348 7.46 0.85 -10.47
N LEU A 349 8.79 0.91 -10.58
CA LEU A 349 9.61 -0.27 -10.85
C LEU A 349 9.55 -1.25 -9.66
N VAL A 350 9.64 -0.77 -8.43
CA VAL A 350 9.48 -1.61 -7.23
C VAL A 350 8.07 -2.23 -7.19
N GLU A 351 7.03 -1.46 -7.51
CA GLU A 351 5.66 -1.95 -7.61
C GLU A 351 5.50 -3.00 -8.72
N LEU A 352 6.03 -2.72 -9.91
CA LEU A 352 6.02 -3.65 -11.03
C LEU A 352 6.79 -4.92 -10.70
N LEU A 353 7.95 -4.82 -10.06
CA LEU A 353 8.75 -5.97 -9.65
C LEU A 353 8.05 -6.77 -8.53
N ASP A 354 7.38 -6.12 -7.58
CA ASP A 354 6.56 -6.80 -6.56
C ASP A 354 5.37 -7.51 -7.20
N ALA A 355 4.63 -6.83 -8.09
CA ALA A 355 3.52 -7.39 -8.83
C ALA A 355 3.97 -8.53 -9.75
N LEU A 356 5.08 -8.38 -10.47
CA LEU A 356 5.71 -9.42 -11.28
C LEU A 356 6.26 -10.55 -10.42
N TRP A 357 6.78 -10.29 -9.22
CA TRP A 357 7.26 -11.35 -8.32
C TRP A 357 6.09 -12.14 -7.73
N ILE A 358 4.99 -11.48 -7.36
CA ILE A 358 3.74 -12.14 -6.94
C ILE A 358 3.16 -12.92 -8.13
N ALA A 359 3.07 -12.31 -9.31
CA ALA A 359 2.57 -12.94 -10.53
C ALA A 359 3.49 -14.06 -11.01
N ASN A 360 4.81 -13.97 -10.83
CA ASN A 360 5.79 -14.99 -11.18
C ASN A 360 5.88 -16.07 -10.09
N LYS A 361 5.61 -15.76 -8.83
CA LYS A 361 5.41 -16.78 -7.79
C LYS A 361 4.12 -17.54 -8.08
N PHE A 362 3.04 -16.84 -8.43
CA PHE A 362 1.78 -17.43 -8.89
C PHE A 362 2.00 -18.25 -10.17
N TYR A 363 2.68 -17.70 -11.19
CA TYR A 363 2.97 -18.35 -12.47
C TYR A 363 3.98 -19.49 -12.33
N LYS A 364 5.09 -19.35 -11.61
CA LYS A 364 6.01 -20.47 -11.35
C LYS A 364 5.36 -21.53 -10.47
N HIS A 365 4.60 -21.16 -9.45
CA HIS A 365 3.83 -22.14 -8.68
C HIS A 365 2.82 -22.86 -9.59
N HIS A 366 2.21 -22.18 -10.56
CA HIS A 366 1.29 -22.81 -11.52
C HIS A 366 1.99 -23.60 -12.64
N HIS A 367 3.19 -23.19 -13.08
CA HIS A 367 3.83 -23.65 -14.32
C HIS A 367 5.11 -24.47 -14.09
N ILE A 368 5.88 -24.22 -13.02
CA ILE A 368 6.99 -25.09 -12.55
C ILE A 368 6.40 -26.36 -11.92
N ASN A 369 5.30 -26.28 -11.16
CA ASN A 369 4.56 -27.48 -10.77
C ASN A 369 4.13 -28.25 -12.02
N LYS A 370 3.55 -27.59 -13.05
CA LYS A 370 3.16 -28.26 -14.31
C LYS A 370 4.32 -28.92 -15.08
N LYS A 371 5.56 -28.42 -14.95
CA LYS A 371 6.75 -28.95 -15.65
C LYS A 371 7.49 -30.04 -14.86
N HIS A 372 7.54 -29.96 -13.53
CA HIS A 372 8.06 -31.04 -12.67
C HIS A 372 7.05 -32.18 -12.47
N LEU A 373 5.74 -31.92 -12.61
CA LEU A 373 4.68 -32.94 -12.55
C LEU A 373 4.55 -33.80 -13.81
N LYS A 374 5.21 -33.44 -14.92
CA LYS A 374 5.24 -34.31 -16.11
C LYS A 374 6.00 -35.63 -15.89
N HIS A 375 6.72 -35.79 -14.78
CA HIS A 375 7.47 -37.01 -14.50
C HIS A 375 7.00 -37.85 -13.30
N ASN A 376 5.99 -37.42 -12.53
CA ASN A 376 5.35 -38.27 -11.53
C ASN A 376 3.86 -38.38 -11.84
N LYS A 377 3.45 -39.61 -12.14
CA LYS A 377 2.07 -40.02 -12.45
C LYS A 377 1.10 -39.40 -11.43
N VAL A 378 0.15 -38.58 -11.89
CA VAL A 378 -0.96 -38.04 -11.07
C VAL A 378 -1.65 -39.21 -10.37
N MET A 379 -1.70 -39.20 -9.03
CA MET A 379 -2.25 -40.28 -8.20
C MET A 379 -3.57 -39.91 -7.51
N ARG A 380 -4.23 -38.81 -7.93
CA ARG A 380 -5.52 -38.38 -7.38
C ARG A 380 -6.57 -39.45 -7.61
N LYS A 381 -7.18 -39.91 -6.52
CA LYS A 381 -8.25 -40.89 -6.57
C LYS A 381 -9.55 -40.20 -6.95
N LYS A 382 -10.25 -40.76 -7.93
CA LYS A 382 -11.62 -40.36 -8.23
C LYS A 382 -12.53 -40.97 -7.16
N ILE A 383 -13.35 -40.18 -6.47
CA ILE A 383 -14.19 -40.67 -5.37
C ILE A 383 -15.63 -40.15 -5.50
N VAL A 384 -16.61 -41.04 -5.40
CA VAL A 384 -18.02 -40.66 -5.26
C VAL A 384 -18.51 -41.15 -3.90
N ALA A 385 -18.75 -40.21 -2.99
CA ALA A 385 -19.21 -40.48 -1.63
C ALA A 385 -20.69 -40.09 -1.48
N GLY A 386 -21.55 -41.02 -1.08
CA GLY A 386 -22.96 -40.76 -0.82
C GLY A 386 -23.20 -40.43 0.65
N ASN A 387 -23.64 -39.21 0.97
CA ASN A 387 -24.06 -38.81 2.31
C ASN A 387 -25.59 -38.95 2.44
N TRP A 388 -26.05 -39.98 3.13
CA TRP A 388 -27.49 -40.25 3.28
C TRP A 388 -28.19 -39.23 4.18
N LYS A 389 -27.45 -38.53 5.05
CA LYS A 389 -27.98 -37.64 6.07
C LYS A 389 -29.00 -38.38 6.94
N MET A 390 -29.88 -37.65 7.60
CA MET A 390 -30.93 -38.23 8.45
C MET A 390 -32.10 -38.82 7.63
N ASN A 391 -31.83 -39.87 6.84
CA ASN A 391 -32.81 -40.60 6.01
C ASN A 391 -32.71 -42.11 6.21
N LEU A 392 -33.76 -42.80 5.74
CA LEU A 392 -33.94 -44.26 5.73
C LEU A 392 -34.03 -44.88 7.13
N ASN A 393 -35.05 -45.72 7.34
CA ASN A 393 -35.06 -46.62 8.49
C ASN A 393 -34.10 -47.80 8.27
N LEU A 394 -33.79 -48.55 9.33
CA LEU A 394 -32.76 -49.61 9.29
C LEU A 394 -32.93 -50.59 8.11
N GLN A 395 -34.16 -51.03 7.83
CA GLN A 395 -34.42 -52.01 6.78
C GLN A 395 -34.27 -51.39 5.38
N GLU A 396 -34.70 -50.14 5.21
CA GLU A 396 -34.52 -49.39 3.96
C GLU A 396 -33.03 -49.15 3.66
N GLY A 397 -32.24 -48.80 4.68
CA GLY A 397 -30.79 -48.63 4.56
C GLY A 397 -30.07 -49.91 4.14
N ILE A 398 -30.40 -51.03 4.79
CA ILE A 398 -29.88 -52.36 4.43
C ILE A 398 -30.25 -52.73 2.98
N ALA A 399 -31.51 -52.49 2.59
CA ALA A 399 -31.98 -52.79 1.24
C ALA A 399 -31.24 -51.97 0.18
N LEU A 400 -31.08 -50.66 0.39
CA LEU A 400 -30.34 -49.79 -0.52
C LEU A 400 -28.86 -50.18 -0.62
N ALA A 401 -28.22 -50.54 0.49
CA ALA A 401 -26.84 -51.01 0.49
C ALA A 401 -26.66 -52.31 -0.31
N LYS A 402 -27.56 -53.28 -0.15
CA LYS A 402 -27.57 -54.53 -0.93
C LYS A 402 -27.73 -54.27 -2.41
N GLU A 403 -28.72 -53.44 -2.77
CA GLU A 403 -28.99 -53.06 -4.15
C GLU A 403 -27.75 -52.44 -4.80
N LEU A 404 -27.12 -51.46 -4.14
CA LEU A 404 -25.90 -50.83 -4.61
C LEU A 404 -24.73 -51.82 -4.75
N ASN A 405 -24.53 -52.71 -3.77
CA ASN A 405 -23.48 -53.73 -3.84
C ASN A 405 -23.67 -54.64 -5.06
N THR A 406 -24.87 -55.17 -5.27
CA THR A 406 -25.18 -56.00 -6.44
C THR A 406 -24.98 -55.25 -7.76
N MET A 407 -25.42 -53.99 -7.85
CA MET A 407 -25.27 -53.17 -9.06
C MET A 407 -23.79 -52.91 -9.40
N LEU A 408 -22.95 -52.62 -8.40
CA LEU A 408 -21.53 -52.32 -8.60
C LEU A 408 -20.67 -53.59 -8.76
N GLU A 409 -21.12 -54.73 -8.25
CA GLU A 409 -20.48 -56.03 -8.54
C GLU A 409 -20.70 -56.44 -9.99
N ALA A 410 -21.91 -56.22 -10.51
CA ALA A 410 -22.27 -56.50 -11.89
C ALA A 410 -21.56 -55.57 -12.88
N ASP A 411 -21.35 -54.31 -12.51
CA ASP A 411 -20.71 -53.29 -13.35
C ASP A 411 -19.78 -52.41 -12.52
N LYS A 412 -18.50 -52.83 -12.45
CA LYS A 412 -17.49 -52.22 -11.57
C LYS A 412 -17.32 -50.72 -11.85
N PRO A 413 -17.19 -49.90 -10.79
CA PRO A 413 -17.00 -48.47 -10.92
C PRO A 413 -15.59 -48.13 -11.43
N ALA A 414 -15.45 -46.99 -12.12
CA ALA A 414 -14.16 -46.43 -12.54
C ALA A 414 -13.55 -45.45 -11.50
N CYS A 415 -14.11 -45.44 -10.29
CA CYS A 415 -13.76 -44.58 -9.16
C CYS A 415 -13.97 -45.34 -7.84
N ASP A 416 -13.39 -44.83 -6.77
CA ASP A 416 -13.68 -45.31 -5.42
C ASP A 416 -15.11 -44.88 -5.04
N VAL A 417 -15.88 -45.78 -4.42
CA VAL A 417 -17.25 -45.51 -3.98
C VAL A 417 -17.30 -45.59 -2.46
N VAL A 418 -17.92 -44.59 -1.82
CA VAL A 418 -18.14 -44.57 -0.37
C VAL A 418 -19.61 -44.30 -0.10
N ILE A 419 -20.20 -44.99 0.88
CA ILE A 419 -21.50 -44.60 1.43
C ILE A 419 -21.34 -44.22 2.90
N CYS A 420 -21.86 -43.06 3.26
CA CYS A 420 -21.88 -42.52 4.60
C CYS A 420 -23.31 -42.56 5.12
N THR A 421 -23.52 -43.25 6.24
CA THR A 421 -24.85 -43.60 6.73
C THR A 421 -25.08 -43.08 8.16
N PRO A 422 -26.34 -42.84 8.57
CA PRO A 422 -26.67 -42.67 9.97
C PRO A 422 -26.14 -43.80 10.85
N PHE A 423 -25.76 -43.49 12.10
CA PHE A 423 -25.14 -44.45 13.01
C PHE A 423 -25.91 -45.77 13.18
N ILE A 424 -27.25 -45.72 13.08
CA ILE A 424 -28.12 -46.89 13.24
C ILE A 424 -27.86 -47.97 12.18
N HIS A 425 -27.31 -47.60 11.02
CA HIS A 425 -27.11 -48.51 9.89
C HIS A 425 -25.72 -49.13 9.85
N LEU A 426 -24.70 -48.47 10.42
CA LEU A 426 -23.28 -48.79 10.20
C LEU A 426 -22.96 -50.28 10.34
N ALA A 427 -23.25 -50.87 11.50
CA ALA A 427 -22.91 -52.27 11.77
C ALA A 427 -23.70 -53.26 10.89
N SER A 428 -24.96 -52.94 10.57
CA SER A 428 -25.80 -53.81 9.73
C SER A 428 -25.43 -53.72 8.25
N VAL A 429 -25.13 -52.52 7.76
CA VAL A 429 -24.70 -52.30 6.37
C VAL A 429 -23.31 -52.86 6.12
N ALA A 430 -22.39 -52.80 7.09
CA ALA A 430 -21.04 -53.34 6.96
C ALA A 430 -21.02 -54.84 6.57
N ALA A 431 -21.98 -55.62 7.07
CA ALA A 431 -22.08 -57.05 6.78
C ALA A 431 -22.58 -57.36 5.36
N GLU A 432 -23.21 -56.38 4.69
CA GLU A 432 -23.86 -56.54 3.40
C GLU A 432 -23.04 -55.98 2.24
N LEU A 433 -21.97 -55.24 2.55
CA LEU A 433 -21.09 -54.62 1.57
C LEU A 433 -19.84 -55.45 1.34
N ASN A 434 -19.43 -55.56 0.08
CA ASN A 434 -18.06 -55.89 -0.25
C ASN A 434 -17.16 -54.67 0.01
N ALA A 435 -16.36 -54.73 1.07
CA ALA A 435 -15.51 -53.62 1.53
C ALA A 435 -14.39 -53.23 0.54
N ASP A 436 -14.06 -54.09 -0.43
CA ASP A 436 -13.12 -53.79 -1.51
C ASP A 436 -13.79 -53.02 -2.67
N LEU A 437 -15.12 -53.00 -2.70
CA LEU A 437 -15.92 -52.34 -3.75
C LEU A 437 -16.57 -51.05 -3.25
N ILE A 438 -17.15 -51.08 -2.05
CA ILE A 438 -17.85 -49.94 -1.44
C ILE A 438 -17.28 -49.68 -0.04
N GLY A 439 -16.67 -48.52 0.15
CA GLY A 439 -16.26 -48.05 1.47
C GLY A 439 -17.46 -47.64 2.31
N LEU A 440 -17.44 -47.98 3.60
CA LEU A 440 -18.46 -47.54 4.56
C LEU A 440 -17.93 -46.38 5.42
N GLY A 441 -18.77 -45.37 5.64
CA GLY A 441 -18.46 -44.26 6.54
C GLY A 441 -19.59 -43.84 7.47
N ALA A 442 -19.22 -43.17 8.55
CA ALA A 442 -20.16 -42.48 9.43
C ALA A 442 -20.33 -41.01 9.03
N GLU A 443 -21.43 -40.40 9.43
CA GLU A 443 -21.73 -38.99 9.15
C GLU A 443 -21.16 -38.01 10.20
N ASN A 444 -20.63 -38.52 11.31
CA ASN A 444 -19.97 -37.76 12.38
C ASN A 444 -19.21 -38.71 13.32
N CYS A 445 -18.39 -38.15 14.22
CA CYS A 445 -17.97 -38.79 15.47
C CYS A 445 -17.78 -37.75 16.59
N ALA A 446 -17.63 -38.20 17.83
CA ALA A 446 -17.43 -37.35 19.01
C ALA A 446 -16.01 -36.77 19.07
N ASP A 447 -15.86 -35.61 19.73
CA ASP A 447 -14.58 -34.99 20.09
C ASP A 447 -14.00 -35.57 21.40
N LYS A 448 -14.40 -36.80 21.76
CA LYS A 448 -14.06 -37.47 23.02
C LYS A 448 -13.78 -38.94 22.77
N VAL A 449 -12.78 -39.48 23.47
CA VAL A 449 -12.40 -40.91 23.40
C VAL A 449 -13.53 -41.80 23.93
N SER A 450 -14.04 -41.47 25.13
CA SER A 450 -15.16 -42.12 25.81
C SER A 450 -15.64 -41.24 26.98
N GLY A 451 -16.80 -41.54 27.57
CA GLY A 451 -17.26 -40.88 28.82
C GLY A 451 -18.73 -40.51 28.83
N ALA A 452 -19.09 -39.56 29.70
CA ALA A 452 -20.46 -39.10 29.93
C ALA A 452 -20.93 -38.11 28.86
N TYR A 453 -21.02 -38.59 27.61
CA TYR A 453 -21.46 -37.82 26.44
C TYR A 453 -22.67 -38.51 25.80
N THR A 454 -23.79 -38.52 26.52
CA THR A 454 -25.01 -39.24 26.12
C THR A 454 -25.48 -38.81 24.73
N GLY A 455 -25.59 -39.77 23.81
CA GLY A 455 -26.01 -39.55 22.43
C GLY A 455 -24.86 -39.41 21.42
N GLU A 456 -23.64 -39.17 21.88
CA GLU A 456 -22.46 -39.10 21.02
C GLU A 456 -21.87 -40.50 20.73
N VAL A 457 -21.23 -40.64 19.56
CA VAL A 457 -20.58 -41.88 19.12
C VAL A 457 -19.10 -41.60 18.91
N SER A 458 -18.22 -42.28 19.67
CA SER A 458 -16.77 -42.04 19.57
C SER A 458 -16.18 -42.60 18.28
N ALA A 459 -15.02 -42.09 17.87
CA ALA A 459 -14.30 -42.59 16.70
C ALA A 459 -13.98 -44.10 16.81
N ALA A 460 -13.65 -44.58 18.01
CA ALA A 460 -13.43 -46.00 18.27
C ALA A 460 -14.71 -46.84 18.06
N MET A 461 -15.87 -46.33 18.49
CA MET A 461 -17.16 -46.98 18.24
C MET A 461 -17.46 -47.05 16.74
N VAL A 462 -17.27 -45.95 16.01
CA VAL A 462 -17.41 -45.93 14.54
C VAL A 462 -16.51 -46.98 13.89
N LYS A 463 -15.22 -47.01 14.22
CA LYS A 463 -14.27 -47.97 13.64
C LYS A 463 -14.68 -49.42 13.91
N SER A 464 -15.21 -49.70 15.10
CA SER A 464 -15.62 -51.06 15.50
C SER A 464 -16.75 -51.65 14.64
N THR A 465 -17.51 -50.82 13.93
CA THR A 465 -18.58 -51.27 13.01
C THR A 465 -18.06 -51.80 11.68
N GLY A 466 -16.77 -51.61 11.36
CA GLY A 466 -16.20 -51.87 10.04
C GLY A 466 -16.10 -50.63 9.14
N ALA A 467 -16.60 -49.48 9.61
CA ALA A 467 -16.44 -48.22 8.90
C ALA A 467 -14.95 -47.86 8.69
N GLN A 468 -14.67 -47.33 7.50
CA GLN A 468 -13.34 -46.90 7.07
C GLN A 468 -13.25 -45.37 6.98
N TYR A 469 -14.40 -44.70 6.82
CA TYR A 469 -14.49 -43.25 6.62
C TYR A 469 -15.34 -42.58 7.71
N VAL A 470 -15.15 -41.28 7.89
CA VAL A 470 -16.07 -40.43 8.67
C VAL A 470 -16.15 -39.04 8.04
N ILE A 471 -17.37 -38.53 7.87
CA ILE A 471 -17.61 -37.14 7.48
C ILE A 471 -17.46 -36.25 8.72
N LEU A 472 -16.68 -35.18 8.61
CA LEU A 472 -16.52 -34.19 9.68
C LEU A 472 -16.64 -32.77 9.13
N GLY A 473 -17.26 -31.87 9.90
CA GLY A 473 -17.39 -30.47 9.53
C GLY A 473 -18.41 -30.19 8.43
N HIS A 474 -19.34 -31.11 8.18
CA HIS A 474 -20.44 -30.88 7.23
C HIS A 474 -21.21 -29.61 7.59
N SER A 475 -21.59 -28.83 6.57
CA SER A 475 -22.27 -27.54 6.70
C SER A 475 -23.45 -27.54 7.68
N GLU A 476 -24.32 -28.56 7.62
CA GLU A 476 -25.45 -28.73 8.54
C GLU A 476 -25.02 -28.89 10.01
N ARG A 477 -23.86 -29.53 10.27
CA ARG A 477 -23.34 -29.69 11.63
C ARG A 477 -22.74 -28.40 12.18
N ARG A 478 -22.04 -27.64 11.33
CA ARG A 478 -21.57 -26.29 11.69
C ARG A 478 -22.75 -25.36 11.99
N ALA A 479 -23.80 -25.41 11.17
CA ALA A 479 -24.95 -24.53 11.29
C ALA A 479 -25.86 -24.87 12.47
N TYR A 480 -26.27 -26.13 12.61
CA TYR A 480 -27.30 -26.54 13.59
C TYR A 480 -26.73 -27.03 14.92
N TYR A 481 -25.50 -27.53 14.91
CA TYR A 481 -24.86 -28.11 16.10
C TYR A 481 -23.60 -27.34 16.51
N HIS A 482 -23.34 -26.18 15.87
CA HIS A 482 -22.30 -25.22 16.24
C HIS A 482 -20.89 -25.81 16.34
N GLU A 483 -20.55 -26.74 15.44
CA GLU A 483 -19.19 -27.30 15.38
C GLU A 483 -18.18 -26.21 14.97
N THR A 484 -17.25 -25.91 15.87
CA THR A 484 -16.16 -24.95 15.65
C THR A 484 -14.91 -25.61 15.11
N ALA A 485 -13.93 -24.82 14.67
CA ALA A 485 -12.66 -25.32 14.17
C ALA A 485 -11.91 -26.17 15.22
N GLU A 486 -11.98 -25.77 16.49
CA GLU A 486 -11.35 -26.44 17.63
C GLU A 486 -11.98 -27.81 17.90
N ILE A 487 -13.31 -27.88 17.89
CA ILE A 487 -14.05 -29.15 18.03
C ILE A 487 -13.68 -30.09 16.88
N LEU A 488 -13.64 -29.56 15.65
CA LEU A 488 -13.33 -30.37 14.47
C LEU A 488 -11.90 -30.87 14.46
N LYS A 489 -10.94 -30.05 14.90
CA LYS A 489 -9.55 -30.47 15.07
C LYS A 489 -9.44 -31.69 16.00
N GLU A 490 -10.13 -31.66 17.13
CA GLU A 490 -10.14 -32.79 18.07
C GLU A 490 -10.78 -34.04 17.44
N LYS A 491 -11.92 -33.90 16.76
CA LYS A 491 -12.58 -35.01 16.05
C LYS A 491 -11.68 -35.62 14.97
N ILE A 492 -10.98 -34.80 14.19
CA ILE A 492 -10.05 -35.24 13.15
C ILE A 492 -8.93 -36.07 13.77
N ASN A 493 -8.29 -35.57 14.83
CA ASN A 493 -7.21 -36.29 15.50
C ASN A 493 -7.67 -37.65 16.05
N LEU A 494 -8.85 -37.69 16.69
CA LEU A 494 -9.43 -38.93 17.20
C LEU A 494 -9.82 -39.91 16.08
N ALA A 495 -10.34 -39.42 14.97
CA ALA A 495 -10.67 -40.25 13.81
C ALA A 495 -9.41 -40.88 13.21
N LEU A 496 -8.37 -40.08 12.97
CA LEU A 496 -7.09 -40.54 12.43
C LEU A 496 -6.39 -41.52 13.37
N ALA A 497 -6.39 -41.25 14.68
CA ALA A 497 -5.81 -42.13 15.70
C ALA A 497 -6.50 -43.51 15.75
N ASN A 498 -7.77 -43.61 15.33
CA ASN A 498 -8.52 -44.86 15.22
C ASN A 498 -8.47 -45.47 13.80
N GLY A 499 -7.62 -44.95 12.91
CA GLY A 499 -7.45 -45.46 11.55
C GLY A 499 -8.68 -45.28 10.66
N LEU A 500 -9.47 -44.22 10.90
CA LEU A 500 -10.50 -43.75 9.99
C LEU A 500 -9.90 -42.72 9.03
N LYS A 501 -10.33 -42.74 7.77
CA LYS A 501 -10.10 -41.66 6.81
C LYS A 501 -11.16 -40.59 7.00
N VAL A 502 -10.77 -39.33 6.93
CA VAL A 502 -11.70 -38.22 7.18
C VAL A 502 -12.12 -37.59 5.86
N ILE A 503 -13.43 -37.46 5.64
CA ILE A 503 -14.01 -36.60 4.61
C ILE A 503 -14.33 -35.26 5.29
N PHE A 504 -13.42 -34.31 5.18
CA PHE A 504 -13.54 -33.01 5.84
C PHE A 504 -14.25 -32.00 4.94
N CYS A 505 -15.38 -31.49 5.43
CA CYS A 505 -16.20 -30.56 4.68
C CYS A 505 -15.87 -29.09 5.01
N ILE A 506 -15.81 -28.27 3.96
CA ILE A 506 -15.48 -26.84 3.99
C ILE A 506 -16.34 -26.11 2.98
N GLY A 507 -16.67 -24.85 3.25
CA GLY A 507 -17.60 -24.12 2.41
C GLY A 507 -18.02 -22.79 3.01
N GLU A 508 -18.38 -21.86 2.14
CA GLU A 508 -18.87 -20.53 2.49
C GLU A 508 -20.40 -20.43 2.39
N VAL A 509 -21.00 -19.61 3.26
CA VAL A 509 -22.42 -19.25 3.19
C VAL A 509 -22.68 -18.13 2.16
N LEU A 510 -23.96 -17.85 1.87
CA LEU A 510 -24.35 -16.90 0.82
C LEU A 510 -23.78 -15.50 1.06
N GLU A 511 -23.85 -15.02 2.29
CA GLU A 511 -23.36 -13.70 2.70
C GLU A 511 -21.84 -13.56 2.47
N GLU A 512 -21.09 -14.65 2.68
CA GLU A 512 -19.65 -14.70 2.47
C GLU A 512 -19.31 -14.71 0.98
N ARG A 513 -20.08 -15.44 0.16
CA ARG A 513 -19.92 -15.44 -1.31
C ARG A 513 -20.26 -14.08 -1.91
N GLU A 514 -21.36 -13.47 -1.51
CA GLU A 514 -21.80 -12.15 -2.01
C GLU A 514 -20.86 -11.02 -1.61
N SER A 515 -20.14 -11.17 -0.48
CA SER A 515 -19.11 -10.22 -0.04
C SER A 515 -17.71 -10.50 -0.60
N GLY A 516 -17.55 -11.50 -1.48
CA GLY A 516 -16.27 -11.85 -2.11
C GLY A 516 -15.25 -12.47 -1.15
N LYS A 517 -15.72 -13.10 -0.06
CA LYS A 517 -14.89 -13.67 1.02
C LYS A 517 -14.74 -15.18 0.96
N GLN A 518 -15.28 -15.85 -0.06
CA GLN A 518 -15.26 -17.32 -0.16
C GLN A 518 -13.86 -17.93 0.08
N ASN A 519 -12.83 -17.32 -0.50
CA ASN A 519 -11.44 -17.78 -0.38
C ASN A 519 -10.88 -17.59 1.03
N GLU A 520 -11.23 -16.48 1.70
CA GLU A 520 -10.80 -16.18 3.07
C GLU A 520 -11.42 -17.18 4.05
N VAL A 521 -12.72 -17.44 3.91
CA VAL A 521 -13.48 -18.35 4.77
C VAL A 521 -12.99 -19.78 4.62
N VAL A 522 -12.92 -20.28 3.39
CA VAL A 522 -12.47 -21.66 3.11
C VAL A 522 -11.04 -21.88 3.59
N LYS A 523 -10.16 -20.90 3.39
CA LYS A 523 -8.79 -20.96 3.92
C LYS A 523 -8.77 -20.98 5.45
N ALA A 524 -9.55 -20.15 6.11
CA ALA A 524 -9.63 -20.12 7.58
C ALA A 524 -10.15 -21.45 8.16
N GLN A 525 -11.12 -22.10 7.49
CA GLN A 525 -11.63 -23.41 7.90
C GLN A 525 -10.56 -24.52 7.75
N LEU A 526 -9.77 -24.49 6.68
CA LEU A 526 -8.63 -25.39 6.49
C LEU A 526 -7.54 -25.15 7.54
N GLU A 527 -7.18 -23.88 7.77
CA GLU A 527 -6.17 -23.47 8.75
C GLU A 527 -6.54 -23.89 10.16
N GLY A 528 -7.77 -23.61 10.59
CA GLY A 528 -8.20 -23.86 11.96
C GLY A 528 -8.34 -25.33 12.34
N SER A 529 -8.49 -26.24 11.35
CA SER A 529 -8.77 -27.66 11.64
C SER A 529 -7.73 -28.64 11.10
N LEU A 530 -6.98 -28.32 10.04
CA LEU A 530 -6.09 -29.30 9.39
C LEU A 530 -4.60 -28.94 9.45
N PHE A 531 -4.23 -27.67 9.65
CA PHE A 531 -2.84 -27.24 9.42
C PHE A 531 -1.83 -27.72 10.47
N ASP A 532 -2.31 -28.30 11.56
CA ASP A 532 -1.47 -28.91 12.59
C ASP A 532 -1.15 -30.39 12.32
N LEU A 533 -1.77 -30.99 11.30
CA LEU A 533 -1.48 -32.36 10.90
C LEU A 533 -0.07 -32.47 10.30
N SER A 534 0.57 -33.62 10.51
CA SER A 534 1.71 -34.06 9.71
C SER A 534 1.29 -34.39 8.27
N LYS A 535 2.25 -34.56 7.36
CA LYS A 535 1.95 -34.92 5.96
C LYS A 535 1.35 -36.32 5.86
N GLU A 536 1.81 -37.22 6.72
CA GLU A 536 1.36 -38.60 6.82
C GLU A 536 -0.09 -38.67 7.31
N GLU A 537 -0.44 -37.85 8.30
CA GLU A 537 -1.82 -37.71 8.77
C GLU A 537 -2.71 -37.07 7.70
N PHE A 538 -2.23 -36.00 7.05
CA PHE A 538 -2.97 -35.30 5.99
C PHE A 538 -3.26 -36.21 4.78
N ALA A 539 -2.41 -37.21 4.50
CA ALA A 539 -2.64 -38.19 3.43
C ALA A 539 -3.92 -39.04 3.64
N ASN A 540 -4.50 -39.04 4.85
CA ASN A 540 -5.75 -39.71 5.18
C ASN A 540 -6.97 -38.76 5.17
N ILE A 541 -6.79 -37.53 4.70
CA ILE A 541 -7.85 -36.53 4.54
C ILE A 541 -8.34 -36.49 3.08
N ILE A 542 -9.65 -36.50 2.92
CA ILE A 542 -10.37 -36.17 1.69
C ILE A 542 -11.09 -34.85 1.97
N LEU A 543 -11.03 -33.90 1.05
CA LEU A 543 -11.71 -32.61 1.19
C LEU A 543 -13.04 -32.65 0.45
N ALA A 544 -14.09 -32.07 1.02
CA ALA A 544 -15.36 -31.86 0.34
C ALA A 544 -15.71 -30.37 0.38
N TYR A 545 -15.72 -29.73 -0.79
CA TYR A 545 -16.11 -28.32 -0.92
C TYR A 545 -17.61 -28.19 -1.11
N GLU A 546 -18.27 -27.58 -0.13
CA GLU A 546 -19.70 -27.33 -0.09
C GLU A 546 -20.01 -25.86 -0.41
N PRO A 547 -20.55 -25.52 -1.59
CA PRO A 547 -21.11 -24.19 -1.81
C PRO A 547 -22.42 -24.07 -1.02
N VAL A 548 -22.35 -23.78 0.29
CA VAL A 548 -23.49 -23.85 1.24
C VAL A 548 -24.67 -23.01 0.75
N TRP A 549 -24.38 -21.88 0.11
CA TRP A 549 -25.36 -21.00 -0.52
C TRP A 549 -26.21 -21.63 -1.63
N ALA A 550 -25.75 -22.73 -2.22
CA ALA A 550 -26.44 -23.50 -3.26
C ALA A 550 -27.13 -24.78 -2.72
N ILE A 551 -26.92 -25.15 -1.46
CA ILE A 551 -27.48 -26.38 -0.89
C ILE A 551 -28.94 -26.17 -0.54
N GLY A 552 -29.85 -26.90 -1.19
CA GLY A 552 -31.29 -26.88 -0.88
C GLY A 552 -32.04 -25.61 -1.30
N THR A 553 -31.37 -24.65 -1.95
CA THR A 553 -31.96 -23.35 -2.34
C THR A 553 -32.51 -23.32 -3.77
N GLY A 554 -32.37 -24.42 -4.53
CA GLY A 554 -32.74 -24.48 -5.95
C GLY A 554 -31.78 -23.72 -6.88
N LYS A 555 -30.82 -22.97 -6.35
CA LYS A 555 -29.68 -22.43 -7.08
C LYS A 555 -28.57 -23.48 -7.11
N THR A 556 -27.91 -23.67 -8.24
CA THR A 556 -26.81 -24.63 -8.40
C THR A 556 -25.56 -23.86 -8.78
N ALA A 557 -24.45 -24.10 -8.07
CA ALA A 557 -23.17 -23.54 -8.46
C ALA A 557 -22.78 -24.13 -9.82
N THR A 558 -22.26 -23.30 -10.73
CA THR A 558 -21.82 -23.79 -12.04
C THR A 558 -20.58 -24.65 -11.89
N ALA A 559 -20.28 -25.47 -12.91
CA ALA A 559 -19.09 -26.29 -12.91
C ALA A 559 -17.80 -25.41 -12.87
N GLU A 560 -17.83 -24.21 -13.43
CA GLU A 560 -16.73 -23.23 -13.34
C GLU A 560 -16.54 -22.70 -11.92
N GLN A 561 -17.63 -22.44 -11.17
CA GLN A 561 -17.55 -22.00 -9.78
C GLN A 561 -17.01 -23.11 -8.87
N ALA A 562 -17.35 -24.37 -9.18
CA ALA A 562 -16.75 -25.53 -8.51
C ALA A 562 -15.24 -25.59 -8.79
N GLU A 563 -14.84 -25.49 -10.06
CA GLU A 563 -13.42 -25.50 -10.46
C GLU A 563 -12.62 -24.37 -9.82
N GLU A 564 -13.15 -23.15 -9.79
CA GLU A 564 -12.53 -21.98 -9.14
C GLU A 564 -12.14 -22.29 -7.70
N MET A 565 -13.08 -22.82 -6.92
CA MET A 565 -12.87 -23.09 -5.51
C MET A 565 -11.99 -24.32 -5.27
N HIS A 566 -12.13 -25.37 -6.08
CA HIS A 566 -11.28 -26.55 -6.00
C HIS A 566 -9.82 -26.22 -6.32
N ALA A 567 -9.58 -25.43 -7.37
CA ALA A 567 -8.24 -24.96 -7.72
C ALA A 567 -7.64 -24.10 -6.60
N PHE A 568 -8.44 -23.22 -6.00
CA PHE A 568 -8.01 -22.41 -4.85
C PHE A 568 -7.64 -23.29 -3.65
N ILE A 569 -8.50 -24.23 -3.24
CA ILE A 569 -8.25 -25.16 -2.14
C ILE A 569 -6.96 -25.94 -2.40
N ARG A 570 -6.76 -26.46 -3.61
CA ARG A 570 -5.54 -27.20 -3.96
C ARG A 570 -4.29 -26.33 -3.83
N GLY A 571 -4.36 -25.07 -4.25
CA GLY A 571 -3.29 -24.08 -4.05
C GLY A 571 -2.95 -23.85 -2.57
N VAL A 572 -3.97 -23.75 -1.71
CA VAL A 572 -3.80 -23.62 -0.25
C VAL A 572 -3.09 -24.86 0.33
N ILE A 573 -3.46 -26.06 -0.11
CA ILE A 573 -2.79 -27.30 0.31
C ILE A 573 -1.34 -27.34 -0.20
N ALA A 574 -1.08 -26.92 -1.44
CA ALA A 574 0.26 -26.88 -2.01
C ALA A 574 1.18 -25.94 -1.23
N ASP A 575 0.67 -24.79 -0.80
CA ASP A 575 1.40 -23.82 0.01
C ASP A 575 1.72 -24.35 1.42
N LYS A 576 0.81 -25.11 2.04
CA LYS A 576 0.99 -25.61 3.41
C LYS A 576 1.74 -26.94 3.50
N PHE A 577 1.31 -27.94 2.74
CA PHE A 577 1.82 -29.32 2.82
C PHE A 577 2.81 -29.67 1.70
N GLY A 578 2.92 -28.82 0.68
CA GLY A 578 3.78 -29.00 -0.49
C GLY A 578 3.02 -29.55 -1.69
N ALA A 579 3.62 -29.40 -2.88
CA ALA A 579 3.02 -29.77 -4.16
C ALA A 579 2.59 -31.25 -4.24
N GLU A 580 3.38 -32.16 -3.65
CA GLU A 580 3.07 -33.59 -3.64
C GLU A 580 1.77 -33.89 -2.87
N ALA A 581 1.58 -33.28 -1.69
CA ALA A 581 0.35 -33.46 -0.92
C ALA A 581 -0.87 -32.89 -1.67
N ALA A 582 -0.71 -31.74 -2.33
CA ALA A 582 -1.76 -31.12 -3.12
C ALA A 582 -2.17 -31.93 -4.36
N GLU A 583 -1.24 -32.68 -4.95
CA GLU A 583 -1.51 -33.56 -6.08
C GLU A 583 -1.97 -34.96 -5.68
N ASN A 584 -1.93 -35.30 -4.39
CA ASN A 584 -2.43 -36.57 -3.88
C ASN A 584 -3.78 -36.44 -3.19
N VAL A 585 -4.10 -35.27 -2.61
CA VAL A 585 -5.39 -35.02 -1.97
C VAL A 585 -6.52 -35.01 -3.00
N SER A 586 -7.61 -35.72 -2.67
CA SER A 586 -8.85 -35.72 -3.45
C SER A 586 -9.78 -34.63 -2.93
N ILE A 587 -10.30 -33.78 -3.82
CA ILE A 587 -11.23 -32.70 -3.51
C ILE A 587 -12.57 -32.97 -4.18
N LEU A 588 -13.59 -33.24 -3.38
CA LEU A 588 -14.94 -33.60 -3.80
C LEU A 588 -15.85 -32.39 -3.86
N TYR A 589 -16.70 -32.33 -4.87
CA TYR A 589 -17.75 -31.32 -4.96
C TYR A 589 -18.96 -31.73 -4.11
N GLY A 590 -19.30 -30.91 -3.11
CA GLY A 590 -20.40 -31.13 -2.16
C GLY A 590 -21.68 -30.36 -2.47
N GLY A 591 -21.79 -29.73 -3.64
CA GLY A 591 -23.01 -29.04 -4.08
C GLY A 591 -24.06 -29.97 -4.71
N SER A 592 -25.06 -29.40 -5.38
CA SER A 592 -26.12 -30.18 -6.03
C SER A 592 -25.58 -30.93 -7.26
N CYS A 593 -25.31 -32.22 -7.09
CA CYS A 593 -24.88 -33.13 -8.15
C CYS A 593 -25.94 -34.19 -8.42
N LYS A 594 -26.27 -34.38 -9.70
CA LYS A 594 -27.29 -35.30 -10.24
C LYS A 594 -26.67 -36.05 -11.42
N PRO A 595 -27.24 -37.20 -11.85
CA PRO A 595 -26.74 -37.92 -13.03
C PRO A 595 -26.58 -37.03 -14.27
N SER A 596 -27.51 -36.08 -14.46
CA SER A 596 -27.53 -35.20 -15.63
C SER A 596 -26.42 -34.15 -15.70
N ASN A 597 -25.79 -33.78 -14.58
CA ASN A 597 -24.73 -32.76 -14.54
C ASN A 597 -23.38 -33.29 -14.03
N ALA A 598 -23.33 -34.50 -13.46
CA ALA A 598 -22.12 -35.09 -12.89
C ALA A 598 -20.95 -35.11 -13.88
N LYS A 599 -21.20 -35.49 -15.14
CA LYS A 599 -20.15 -35.55 -16.18
C LYS A 599 -19.50 -34.20 -16.46
N GLU A 600 -20.28 -33.12 -16.44
CA GLU A 600 -19.76 -31.77 -16.66
C GLU A 600 -18.91 -31.30 -15.47
N ILE A 601 -19.37 -31.57 -14.25
CA ILE A 601 -18.68 -31.20 -13.01
C ILE A 601 -17.37 -32.00 -12.87
N PHE A 602 -17.42 -33.31 -13.10
CA PHE A 602 -16.26 -34.20 -12.97
C PHE A 602 -15.23 -34.04 -14.10
N ALA A 603 -15.59 -33.37 -15.19
CA ALA A 603 -14.66 -33.03 -16.25
C ALA A 603 -13.71 -31.87 -15.90
N LYS A 604 -13.95 -31.16 -14.78
CA LYS A 604 -13.12 -30.04 -14.33
C LYS A 604 -11.78 -30.53 -13.75
N GLU A 605 -10.71 -29.77 -13.99
CA GLU A 605 -9.33 -30.21 -13.75
C GLU A 605 -9.04 -30.54 -12.28
N ASN A 606 -9.63 -29.79 -11.35
CA ASN A 606 -9.38 -29.92 -9.91
C ASN A 606 -10.51 -30.63 -9.15
N VAL A 607 -11.54 -31.12 -9.84
CA VAL A 607 -12.64 -31.87 -9.24
C VAL A 607 -12.33 -33.37 -9.29
N ASP A 608 -12.14 -33.98 -8.13
CA ASP A 608 -11.81 -35.41 -8.02
C ASP A 608 -13.04 -36.28 -7.70
N GLY A 609 -14.24 -35.68 -7.68
CA GLY A 609 -15.51 -36.40 -7.57
C GLY A 609 -16.53 -35.62 -6.76
N GLY A 610 -17.38 -36.31 -6.01
CA GLY A 610 -18.54 -35.67 -5.36
C GLY A 610 -18.93 -36.25 -4.01
N LEU A 611 -19.38 -35.37 -3.11
CA LEU A 611 -20.09 -35.71 -1.88
C LEU A 611 -21.59 -35.51 -2.11
N ILE A 612 -22.29 -36.61 -2.40
CA ILE A 612 -23.63 -36.64 -2.98
C ILE A 612 -24.68 -36.74 -1.86
N GLY A 613 -25.58 -35.77 -1.78
CA GLY A 613 -26.73 -35.79 -0.87
C GLY A 613 -27.91 -36.61 -1.41
N GLY A 614 -29.04 -35.96 -1.70
CA GLY A 614 -30.30 -36.64 -2.02
C GLY A 614 -30.28 -37.64 -3.18
N ALA A 615 -29.39 -37.48 -4.17
CA ALA A 615 -29.25 -38.46 -5.26
C ALA A 615 -28.60 -39.79 -4.81
N ALA A 616 -27.94 -39.82 -3.63
CA ALA A 616 -27.38 -41.03 -3.04
C ALA A 616 -28.44 -41.94 -2.40
N LEU A 617 -29.68 -41.47 -2.23
CA LEU A 617 -30.79 -42.20 -1.63
C LEU A 617 -31.52 -43.13 -2.61
N LYS A 618 -31.10 -43.16 -3.88
CA LYS A 618 -31.65 -44.02 -4.93
C LYS A 618 -30.50 -44.68 -5.67
N ALA A 619 -30.49 -46.01 -5.71
CA ALA A 619 -29.36 -46.75 -6.27
C ALA A 619 -29.06 -46.39 -7.73
N GLY A 620 -30.11 -46.24 -8.56
CA GLY A 620 -29.98 -45.84 -9.96
C GLY A 620 -29.39 -44.44 -10.16
N ASP A 621 -29.82 -43.45 -9.37
CA ASP A 621 -29.29 -42.08 -9.46
C ASP A 621 -27.84 -42.04 -8.98
N PHE A 622 -27.53 -42.71 -7.87
CA PHE A 622 -26.16 -42.77 -7.35
C PHE A 622 -25.23 -43.48 -8.32
N LYS A 623 -25.64 -44.62 -8.89
CA LYS A 623 -24.91 -45.31 -9.96
C LYS A 623 -24.71 -44.42 -11.18
N GLY A 624 -25.72 -43.67 -11.60
CA GLY A 624 -25.59 -42.73 -12.73
C GLY A 624 -24.52 -41.66 -12.50
N ILE A 625 -24.33 -41.21 -11.26
CA ILE A 625 -23.24 -40.29 -10.88
C ILE A 625 -21.89 -41.01 -10.84
N ILE A 626 -21.83 -42.23 -10.29
CA ILE A 626 -20.62 -43.07 -10.29
C ILE A 626 -20.12 -43.32 -11.72
N ASP A 627 -21.05 -43.64 -12.63
CA ASP A 627 -20.75 -43.91 -14.04
C ASP A 627 -20.34 -42.67 -14.82
N ALA A 628 -20.46 -41.45 -14.27
CA ALA A 628 -19.95 -40.24 -14.91
C ALA A 628 -18.41 -40.24 -15.05
N TRP A 629 -17.72 -41.14 -14.33
CA TRP A 629 -16.27 -41.37 -14.47
C TRP A 629 -15.88 -42.36 -15.58
N LYS A 630 -16.87 -43.02 -16.20
CA LYS A 630 -16.69 -43.86 -17.40
C LYS A 630 -16.72 -42.99 -18.66
#